data_AF-A0A5K7YLI9-F1
#
_entry.id   AF-A0A5K7YLI9-F1
#
_cell.length_a   1.000
_cell.length_b   1.000
_cell.length_c   1.000
_cell.angle_alpha   90.00
_cell.angle_beta   90.00
_cell.angle_gamma   90.00
#
_symmetry.space_group_name_H-M   'P 1'
#
loop_
_entity.id
_entity.type
_entity.pdbx_description
1 polymer ?
#
loop_
_entity_poly.entity_id
_entity_poly.type
_entity_poly.pdbx_seq_one_letter_code
_entity_poly.pdbx_strand_id
1 'polypeptide(L)'
;MLSAMDQITADMEDYHPKALLLFGSLARYLAGDPGDHPPNDVDLLVVTNNTPFLVMKTDYGCAVELHSFTVQRIVGIARSLRYDSRPAALSKLYGRVLAREHAIDIIAAAMMLGPGYGDFGIEQIEVNGIGDTRDYSIHRVLMGDSWWGRLCRYATERRGPWMRFTDKMARNYDFDG
;
A
#
# COMPACT_ATOMS: atom_id res chain seq x y z
N MET A 1 10.94 -16.17 9.99
CA MET A 1 10.42 -15.06 9.15
C MET A 1 10.46 -15.37 7.67
N LEU A 2 11.60 -15.66 7.02
CA LEU A 2 11.60 -16.02 5.58
C LEU A 2 10.69 -17.23 5.27
N SER A 3 10.83 -18.32 6.04
CA SER A 3 9.93 -19.48 5.96
C SER A 3 8.46 -19.14 6.25
N ALA A 4 8.18 -18.12 7.07
CA ALA A 4 6.82 -17.68 7.34
C ALA A 4 6.25 -16.95 6.11
N MET A 5 7.04 -16.11 5.43
CA MET A 5 6.61 -15.44 4.20
C MET A 5 6.28 -16.44 3.10
N ASP A 6 7.09 -17.49 2.93
CA ASP A 6 6.84 -18.52 1.92
C ASP A 6 5.50 -19.23 2.19
N GLN A 7 5.24 -19.57 3.45
CA GLN A 7 3.99 -20.19 3.86
C GLN A 7 2.78 -19.25 3.73
N ILE A 8 2.90 -18.00 4.18
CA ILE A 8 1.83 -17.00 4.02
C ILE A 8 1.52 -16.75 2.55
N THR A 9 2.54 -16.69 1.70
CA THR A 9 2.37 -16.47 0.25
C THR A 9 1.61 -17.65 -0.37
N ALA A 10 1.97 -18.88 -0.02
CA ALA A 10 1.25 -20.07 -0.46
C ALA A 10 -0.22 -20.07 0.02
N ASP A 11 -0.46 -19.81 1.30
CA ASP A 11 -1.82 -19.76 1.87
C ASP A 11 -2.66 -18.61 1.27
N MET A 12 -2.01 -17.57 0.73
CA MET A 12 -2.70 -16.46 0.08
C MET A 12 -3.19 -16.78 -1.35
N GLU A 13 -2.63 -17.81 -2.01
CA GLU A 13 -3.01 -18.17 -3.39
C GLU A 13 -4.50 -18.48 -3.53
N ASP A 14 -5.08 -19.14 -2.53
CA ASP A 14 -6.51 -19.52 -2.46
C ASP A 14 -7.45 -18.31 -2.40
N TYR A 15 -6.94 -17.14 -2.02
CA TYR A 15 -7.70 -15.89 -1.95
C TYR A 15 -7.62 -15.07 -3.23
N HIS A 16 -6.87 -15.57 -4.23
CA HIS A 16 -6.68 -14.95 -5.55
C HIS A 16 -6.42 -13.44 -5.48
N PRO A 17 -5.43 -12.98 -4.69
CA PRO A 17 -5.15 -11.57 -4.55
C PRO A 17 -4.69 -10.96 -5.89
N LYS A 18 -5.04 -9.70 -6.11
CA LYS A 18 -4.45 -8.90 -7.20
C LYS A 18 -3.01 -8.52 -6.91
N ALA A 19 -2.70 -8.30 -5.64
CA ALA A 19 -1.34 -8.07 -5.17
C ALA A 19 -1.21 -8.48 -3.70
N LEU A 20 -0.01 -8.96 -3.34
CA LEU A 20 0.43 -9.14 -1.96
C LEU A 20 1.78 -8.45 -1.83
N LEU A 21 1.89 -7.55 -0.85
CA LEU A 21 3.05 -6.69 -0.63
C LEU A 21 3.56 -6.90 0.79
N LEU A 22 4.87 -7.10 0.92
CA LEU A 22 5.59 -6.93 2.19
C LEU A 22 5.99 -5.47 2.33
N PHE A 23 5.69 -4.86 3.47
CA PHE A 23 6.15 -3.51 3.80
C PHE A 23 6.70 -3.48 5.23
N GLY A 24 6.93 -2.28 5.77
CA GLY A 24 7.31 -2.14 7.18
C GLY A 24 8.76 -2.49 7.49
N SER A 25 9.01 -2.93 8.73
CA SER A 25 10.35 -3.16 9.29
C SER A 25 11.15 -4.18 8.47
N LEU A 26 10.54 -5.31 8.15
CA LEU A 26 11.17 -6.39 7.40
C LEU A 26 11.47 -5.99 5.95
N ALA A 27 10.58 -5.25 5.29
CA ALA A 27 10.84 -4.76 3.94
C ALA A 27 12.07 -3.85 3.87
N ARG A 28 12.21 -2.93 4.83
CA ARG A 28 13.37 -2.03 4.93
C ARG A 28 14.65 -2.77 5.26
N TYR A 29 14.60 -3.71 6.20
CA TYR A 29 15.74 -4.56 6.54
C TYR A 29 16.26 -5.31 5.30
N LEU A 30 15.35 -5.91 4.52
CA LEU A 30 15.71 -6.61 3.28
C LEU A 30 16.21 -5.66 2.17
N ALA A 31 15.83 -4.38 2.21
CA ALA A 31 16.31 -3.34 1.30
C ALA A 31 17.67 -2.73 1.72
N GLY A 32 18.26 -3.19 2.83
CA GLY A 32 19.54 -2.68 3.34
C GLY A 32 19.42 -1.50 4.30
N ASP A 33 18.21 -1.23 4.81
CA ASP A 33 17.95 -0.26 5.88
C ASP A 33 17.50 -1.00 7.15
N PRO A 34 18.45 -1.54 7.94
CA PRO A 34 18.14 -2.44 9.04
C PRO A 34 17.50 -1.76 10.26
N GLY A 35 17.46 -0.43 10.32
CA GLY A 35 17.08 0.30 11.53
C GLY A 35 17.97 -0.07 12.74
N ASP A 36 17.45 0.15 13.94
CA ASP A 36 18.18 -0.10 15.20
C ASP A 36 18.17 -1.57 15.65
N HIS A 37 17.17 -2.35 15.22
CA HIS A 37 16.96 -3.73 15.67
C HIS A 37 16.48 -4.62 14.51
N PRO A 38 16.81 -5.92 14.51
CA PRO A 38 16.21 -6.87 13.57
C PRO A 38 14.68 -6.85 13.65
N PRO A 39 13.98 -6.97 12.51
CA PRO A 39 12.52 -7.03 12.49
C PRO A 39 12.02 -8.27 13.25
N ASN A 40 10.91 -8.13 13.97
CA ASN A 40 10.28 -9.20 14.75
C ASN A 40 8.83 -9.50 14.30
N ASP A 41 8.35 -8.75 13.32
CA ASP A 41 7.01 -8.78 12.74
C ASP A 41 7.03 -8.80 11.21
N VAL A 42 5.91 -9.21 10.62
CA VAL A 42 5.71 -9.23 9.16
C VAL A 42 4.48 -8.39 8.83
N ASP A 43 4.72 -7.20 8.28
CA ASP A 43 3.67 -6.30 7.81
C ASP A 43 3.31 -6.58 6.35
N LEU A 44 2.04 -6.89 6.09
CA LEU A 44 1.55 -7.27 4.77
C LEU A 44 0.37 -6.41 4.34
N LEU A 45 0.38 -6.00 3.07
CA LEU A 45 -0.78 -5.40 2.41
C LEU A 45 -1.25 -6.37 1.33
N VAL A 46 -2.50 -6.80 1.43
CA VAL A 46 -3.15 -7.62 0.40
C VAL A 46 -4.24 -6.82 -0.32
N VAL A 47 -4.23 -6.88 -1.64
CA VAL A 47 -5.32 -6.35 -2.48
C VAL A 47 -6.17 -7.52 -2.94
N THR A 48 -7.35 -7.68 -2.35
CA THR A 48 -8.28 -8.74 -2.70
C THR A 48 -9.72 -8.32 -2.36
N ASN A 49 -10.69 -8.85 -3.11
CA ASN A 49 -12.10 -8.76 -2.76
C ASN A 49 -12.55 -9.94 -1.89
N ASN A 50 -11.71 -10.96 -1.71
CA ASN A 50 -11.95 -12.11 -0.84
C ASN A 50 -11.04 -12.02 0.39
N THR A 51 -11.55 -11.48 1.49
CA THR A 51 -10.76 -11.22 2.71
C THR A 51 -10.15 -12.53 3.29
N PRO A 52 -8.83 -12.57 3.51
CA PRO A 52 -8.14 -13.79 3.93
C PRO A 52 -8.22 -14.07 5.44
N PHE A 53 -9.43 -14.33 5.93
CA PHE A 53 -9.69 -14.48 7.37
C PHE A 53 -8.91 -15.61 8.06
N LEU A 54 -8.56 -16.69 7.34
CA LEU A 54 -7.78 -17.79 7.92
C LEU A 54 -6.32 -17.37 8.09
N VAL A 55 -5.73 -16.76 7.06
CA VAL A 55 -4.36 -16.23 7.12
C VAL A 55 -4.21 -15.23 8.27
N MET A 56 -5.22 -14.39 8.52
CA MET A 56 -5.21 -13.42 9.63
C MET A 56 -5.22 -14.06 11.03
N LYS A 57 -5.50 -15.36 11.15
CA LYS A 57 -5.62 -16.10 12.43
C LYS A 57 -4.57 -17.19 12.60
N THR A 58 -3.90 -17.60 11.53
CA THR A 58 -2.86 -18.62 11.56
C THR A 58 -1.62 -18.10 12.28
N ASP A 59 -1.06 -18.92 13.16
CA ASP A 59 0.24 -18.65 13.77
C ASP A 59 1.36 -19.16 12.84
N TYR A 60 2.14 -18.23 12.30
CA TYR A 60 3.29 -18.52 11.44
C TYR A 60 4.64 -18.50 12.20
N GLY A 61 4.60 -18.51 13.53
CA GLY A 61 5.79 -18.45 14.38
C GLY A 61 6.41 -17.04 14.50
N CYS A 62 5.71 -16.01 14.04
CA CYS A 62 6.03 -14.59 14.26
C CYS A 62 4.75 -13.75 14.22
N ALA A 63 4.81 -12.52 14.72
CA ALA A 63 3.71 -11.58 14.58
C ALA A 63 3.49 -11.25 13.08
N VAL A 64 2.24 -11.35 12.63
CA VAL A 64 1.85 -11.01 11.25
C VAL A 64 0.74 -9.99 11.31
N GLU A 65 0.95 -8.83 10.72
CA GLU A 65 -0.07 -7.79 10.57
C GLU A 65 -0.49 -7.72 9.11
N LEU A 66 -1.75 -8.07 8.82
CA LEU A 66 -2.27 -8.14 7.46
C LEU A 66 -3.36 -7.08 7.22
N HIS A 67 -3.06 -6.12 6.35
CA HIS A 67 -4.03 -5.12 5.91
C HIS A 67 -4.67 -5.53 4.59
N SER A 68 -5.98 -5.75 4.63
CA SER A 68 -6.77 -6.05 3.43
C SER A 68 -7.36 -4.79 2.80
N PHE A 69 -7.13 -4.65 1.49
CA PHE A 69 -7.76 -3.66 0.62
C PHE A 69 -8.63 -4.34 -0.42
N THR A 70 -9.87 -3.88 -0.55
CA THR A 70 -10.63 -4.17 -1.77
C THR A 70 -9.97 -3.48 -2.97
N VAL A 71 -10.13 -4.07 -4.16
CA VAL A 71 -9.63 -3.49 -5.42
C VAL A 71 -10.16 -2.07 -5.58
N GLN A 72 -11.44 -1.85 -5.25
CA GLN A 72 -12.08 -0.54 -5.32
C GLN A 72 -11.41 0.50 -4.41
N ARG A 73 -11.04 0.13 -3.17
CA ARG A 73 -10.43 1.07 -2.22
C ARG A 73 -9.06 1.52 -2.71
N ILE A 74 -8.19 0.58 -3.09
CA ILE A 74 -6.81 0.90 -3.49
C ILE A 74 -6.78 1.65 -4.83
N VAL A 75 -7.62 1.28 -5.79
CA VAL A 75 -7.79 2.02 -7.06
C VAL A 75 -8.37 3.42 -6.80
N GLY A 76 -9.24 3.55 -5.81
CA GLY A 76 -9.75 4.85 -5.35
C GLY A 76 -8.66 5.77 -4.82
N ILE A 77 -7.68 5.23 -4.10
CA ILE A 77 -6.49 5.97 -3.65
C ILE A 77 -5.66 6.39 -4.87
N ALA A 78 -5.28 5.44 -5.74
CA ALA A 78 -4.51 5.73 -6.95
C ALA A 78 -5.18 6.80 -7.84
N ARG A 79 -6.50 6.74 -7.98
CA ARG A 79 -7.29 7.74 -8.72
C ARG A 79 -7.25 9.12 -8.07
N SER A 80 -7.27 9.18 -6.73
CA SER A 80 -7.16 10.44 -6.00
C SER A 80 -5.77 11.05 -6.20
N LEU A 81 -4.72 10.23 -6.15
CA LEU A 81 -3.33 10.66 -6.44
C LEU A 81 -3.19 11.22 -7.87
N ARG A 82 -3.79 10.55 -8.86
CA ARG A 82 -3.72 10.93 -10.28
C ARG A 82 -4.47 12.24 -10.60
N TYR A 83 -5.70 12.37 -10.11
CA TYR A 83 -6.62 13.40 -10.61
C TYR A 83 -6.96 14.49 -9.60
N ASP A 84 -7.04 14.21 -8.30
CA ASP A 84 -7.46 15.25 -7.36
C ASP A 84 -6.37 16.32 -7.20
N SER A 85 -6.74 17.54 -6.80
CA SER A 85 -5.73 18.51 -6.35
C SER A 85 -4.97 17.94 -5.15
N ARG A 86 -3.68 18.30 -4.98
CA ARG A 86 -2.88 17.78 -3.86
C ARG A 86 -3.58 18.00 -2.51
N PRO A 87 -4.13 19.19 -2.19
CA PRO A 87 -4.84 19.41 -0.93
C PRO A 87 -6.04 18.45 -0.76
N ALA A 88 -6.84 18.25 -1.81
CA ALA A 88 -8.00 17.37 -1.72
C ALA A 88 -7.62 15.89 -1.55
N ALA A 89 -6.57 15.43 -2.24
CA ALA A 89 -6.05 14.07 -2.08
C ALA A 89 -5.52 13.85 -0.65
N LEU A 90 -4.72 14.77 -0.14
CA LEU A 90 -4.17 14.72 1.22
C LEU A 90 -5.27 14.74 2.27
N SER A 91 -6.26 15.64 2.15
CA SER A 91 -7.40 15.67 3.08
C SER A 91 -8.18 14.35 3.11
N LYS A 92 -8.32 13.65 1.97
CA LYS A 92 -8.96 12.33 1.93
C LYS A 92 -8.13 11.24 2.59
N LEU A 93 -6.80 11.27 2.39
CA LEU A 93 -5.88 10.31 2.99
C LEU A 93 -5.85 10.48 4.52
N TYR A 94 -5.50 11.67 5.00
CA TYR A 94 -5.39 11.96 6.44
C TYR A 94 -6.73 11.96 7.16
N GLY A 95 -7.82 12.42 6.51
CA GLY A 95 -9.15 12.38 7.11
C GLY A 95 -9.63 10.96 7.42
N ARG A 96 -9.21 9.96 6.64
CA ARG A 96 -9.50 8.55 6.92
C ARG A 96 -8.64 7.99 8.05
N VAL A 97 -7.41 8.46 8.21
CA VAL A 97 -6.55 8.10 9.35
C VAL A 97 -7.18 8.56 10.65
N LEU A 98 -7.65 9.81 10.72
CA LEU A 98 -8.33 10.35 11.90
C LEU A 98 -9.62 9.59 12.25
N ALA A 99 -10.35 9.10 11.24
CA ALA A 99 -11.61 8.40 11.45
C ALA A 99 -11.45 6.90 11.81
N ARG A 100 -10.29 6.30 11.54
CA ARG A 100 -10.06 4.84 11.68
C ARG A 100 -8.81 4.48 12.50
N GLU A 101 -8.11 5.48 13.01
CA GLU A 101 -6.84 5.37 13.76
C GLU A 101 -5.76 4.54 13.03
N HIS A 102 -5.77 4.54 11.69
CA HIS A 102 -4.88 3.67 10.93
C HIS A 102 -4.28 4.37 9.72
N ALA A 103 -2.94 4.47 9.69
CA ALA A 103 -2.20 5.19 8.66
C ALA A 103 -2.05 4.42 7.33
N ILE A 104 -2.73 3.29 7.17
CA ILE A 104 -2.48 2.36 6.07
C ILE A 104 -2.83 2.92 4.68
N ASP A 105 -3.82 3.82 4.58
CA ASP A 105 -4.12 4.51 3.31
C ASP A 105 -2.96 5.43 2.89
N ILE A 106 -2.26 6.04 3.85
CA ILE A 106 -1.09 6.88 3.61
C ILE A 106 0.10 6.02 3.19
N ILE A 107 0.36 4.93 3.91
CA ILE A 107 1.43 3.98 3.58
C ILE A 107 1.21 3.41 2.18
N ALA A 108 -0.02 2.98 1.86
CA ALA A 108 -0.37 2.53 0.50
C ALA A 108 -0.13 3.60 -0.57
N ALA A 109 -0.45 4.86 -0.29
CA ALA A 109 -0.15 5.97 -1.19
C ALA A 109 1.35 6.20 -1.36
N ALA A 110 2.14 6.15 -0.28
CA ALA A 110 3.59 6.26 -0.33
C ALA A 110 4.21 5.13 -1.16
N MET A 111 3.79 3.88 -0.95
CA MET A 111 4.25 2.74 -1.76
C MET A 111 3.91 2.90 -3.25
N MET A 112 2.74 3.44 -3.60
CA MET A 112 2.37 3.70 -5.01
C MET A 112 3.19 4.81 -5.67
N LEU A 113 3.54 5.85 -4.89
CA LEU A 113 4.31 7.00 -5.39
C LEU A 113 5.82 6.73 -5.41
N GLY A 114 6.30 5.73 -4.66
CA GLY A 114 7.72 5.47 -4.49
C GLY A 114 8.41 6.56 -3.66
N PRO A 115 9.75 6.60 -3.64
CA PRO A 115 10.53 7.51 -2.78
C PRO A 115 10.22 9.01 -2.94
N GLY A 116 9.62 9.41 -4.07
CA GLY A 116 9.15 10.77 -4.34
C GLY A 116 7.81 11.13 -3.71
N TYR A 117 7.24 10.30 -2.82
CA TYR A 117 5.94 10.57 -2.20
C TYR A 117 5.88 11.91 -1.44
N GLY A 118 7.03 12.40 -0.94
CA GLY A 118 7.15 13.71 -0.32
C GLY A 118 6.82 14.88 -1.26
N ASP A 119 7.11 14.76 -2.56
CA ASP A 119 6.77 15.79 -3.58
C ASP A 119 5.26 15.91 -3.80
N PHE A 120 4.50 14.90 -3.39
CA PHE A 120 3.05 14.95 -3.36
C PHE A 120 2.51 15.73 -2.14
N GLY A 121 3.34 15.94 -1.12
CA GLY A 121 2.97 16.53 0.16
C GLY A 121 2.51 15.51 1.20
N ILE A 122 2.81 14.22 1.01
CA ILE A 122 2.63 13.22 2.06
C ILE A 122 3.79 13.37 3.04
N GLU A 123 3.48 13.86 4.23
CA GLU A 123 4.45 14.05 5.30
C GLU A 123 4.67 12.74 6.07
N GLN A 124 5.84 12.62 6.69
CA GLN A 124 6.15 11.53 7.61
C GLN A 124 5.13 11.50 8.75
N ILE A 125 4.72 10.29 9.16
CA ILE A 125 3.71 10.13 10.19
C ILE A 125 4.38 10.42 11.53
N GLU A 126 3.79 11.27 12.36
CA GLU A 126 4.33 11.51 13.69
C GLU A 126 4.06 10.29 14.58
N VAL A 127 5.11 9.73 15.18
CA VAL A 127 5.02 8.62 16.14
C VAL A 127 5.55 9.11 17.48
N ASN A 128 4.69 9.13 18.50
CA ASN A 128 5.03 9.59 19.86
C ASN A 128 5.59 11.02 19.94
N GLY A 129 5.13 11.94 19.10
CA GLY A 129 5.61 13.33 19.11
C GLY A 129 6.91 13.55 18.33
N ILE A 130 7.40 12.53 17.63
CA ILE A 130 8.63 12.57 16.84
C ILE A 130 8.27 12.25 15.38
N GLY A 131 8.78 13.08 14.46
CA GLY A 131 8.68 12.82 13.03
C GLY A 131 9.37 11.49 12.71
N ASP A 132 8.61 10.53 12.20
CA ASP A 132 9.12 9.22 11.86
C ASP A 132 9.94 9.28 10.56
N THR A 133 11.25 9.13 10.67
CA THR A 133 12.18 9.27 9.54
C THR A 133 12.13 8.11 8.54
N ARG A 134 11.34 7.07 8.80
CA ARG A 134 11.25 5.87 7.96
C ARG A 134 10.64 6.19 6.60
N ASP A 135 11.22 5.60 5.55
CA ASP A 135 10.65 5.63 4.21
C ASP A 135 9.49 4.61 4.11
N TYR A 136 8.26 5.12 3.99
CA TYR A 136 7.05 4.29 3.86
C TYR A 136 6.82 3.75 2.45
N SER A 137 7.60 4.20 1.48
CA SER A 137 7.51 3.71 0.11
C SER A 137 8.22 2.37 -0.09
N ILE A 138 9.12 1.98 0.83
CA ILE A 138 9.86 0.72 0.74
C ILE A 138 8.90 -0.45 0.96
N HIS A 139 8.79 -1.29 -0.07
CA HIS A 139 8.01 -2.52 -0.05
C HIS A 139 8.59 -3.52 -1.04
N ARG A 140 8.18 -4.78 -0.90
CA ARG A 140 8.47 -5.86 -1.84
C ARG A 140 7.17 -6.49 -2.30
N VAL A 141 7.00 -6.62 -3.61
CA VAL A 141 5.87 -7.37 -4.16
C VAL A 141 6.15 -8.86 -4.02
N LEU A 142 5.28 -9.57 -3.30
CA LEU A 142 5.32 -11.03 -3.17
C LEU A 142 4.45 -11.70 -4.23
N MET A 143 3.32 -11.08 -4.59
CA MET A 143 2.41 -11.54 -5.65
C MET A 143 1.86 -10.35 -6.44
N GLY A 144 1.60 -10.55 -7.73
CA GLY A 144 0.86 -9.56 -8.54
C GLY A 144 1.67 -8.36 -9.04
N ASP A 145 2.97 -8.52 -9.25
CA ASP A 145 3.90 -7.45 -9.68
C ASP A 145 3.40 -6.65 -10.89
N SER A 146 2.91 -7.33 -11.93
CA SER A 146 2.37 -6.65 -13.12
C SER A 146 1.14 -5.79 -12.83
N TRP A 147 0.26 -6.25 -11.94
CA TRP A 147 -0.94 -5.50 -11.57
C TRP A 147 -0.58 -4.30 -10.70
N TRP A 148 0.27 -4.52 -9.68
CA TRP A 148 0.75 -3.46 -8.80
C TRP A 148 1.54 -2.39 -9.57
N GLY A 149 2.47 -2.79 -10.44
CA GLY A 149 3.25 -1.87 -11.27
C GLY A 149 2.38 -1.00 -12.19
N ARG A 150 1.28 -1.54 -12.74
CA ARG A 150 0.30 -0.74 -13.49
C ARG A 150 -0.42 0.26 -12.59
N LEU A 151 -0.78 -0.13 -11.37
CA LEU A 151 -1.43 0.76 -10.41
C LEU A 151 -0.50 1.91 -10.00
N CYS A 152 0.78 1.61 -9.69
CA CYS A 152 1.77 2.63 -9.36
C CYS A 152 1.97 3.60 -10.52
N ARG A 153 2.16 3.11 -11.74
CA ARG A 153 2.27 3.97 -12.94
C ARG A 153 1.03 4.84 -13.13
N TYR A 154 -0.15 4.25 -12.94
CA TYR A 154 -1.40 5.00 -13.01
C TYR A 154 -1.48 6.10 -11.94
N ALA A 155 -1.04 5.83 -10.71
CA ALA A 155 -1.04 6.81 -9.63
C ALA A 155 -0.04 7.96 -9.87
N THR A 156 1.17 7.66 -10.37
CA THR A 156 2.26 8.62 -10.55
C THR A 156 2.10 9.52 -11.77
N GLU A 157 1.42 9.07 -12.83
CA GLU A 157 1.06 9.86 -14.00
C GLU A 157 -0.03 10.91 -13.69
N ARG A 158 0.33 11.93 -12.91
CA ARG A 158 -0.60 12.95 -12.44
C ARG A 158 -1.14 13.80 -13.60
N ARG A 159 -2.47 13.88 -13.73
CA ARG A 159 -3.14 14.64 -14.82
C ARG A 159 -4.03 15.78 -14.33
N GLY A 160 -4.36 15.79 -13.04
CA GLY A 160 -5.22 16.82 -12.43
C GLY A 160 -6.71 16.68 -12.75
N PRO A 161 -7.57 17.52 -12.15
CA PRO A 161 -9.01 17.24 -12.07
C PRO A 161 -9.72 17.25 -13.42
N TRP A 162 -9.31 18.14 -14.33
CA TRP A 162 -9.93 18.32 -15.64
C TRP A 162 -9.74 17.12 -16.56
N MET A 163 -8.59 16.44 -16.46
CA MET A 163 -8.28 15.27 -17.30
C MET A 163 -9.03 14.00 -16.87
N ARG A 164 -9.69 14.02 -15.71
CA ARG A 164 -10.53 12.91 -15.28
C ARG A 164 -11.75 12.72 -16.20
N PHE A 165 -12.30 13.82 -16.71
CA PHE A 165 -13.46 13.78 -17.59
C PHE A 165 -13.11 13.27 -18.99
N THR A 166 -11.95 13.68 -19.51
CA THR A 166 -11.45 13.23 -20.81
C THR A 166 -11.10 11.74 -20.77
N ASP A 167 -10.42 11.28 -19.72
CA ASP A 167 -10.02 9.87 -19.61
C ASP A 167 -11.19 8.92 -19.36
N LYS A 168 -12.25 9.38 -18.68
CA LYS A 168 -13.47 8.60 -18.49
C LYS A 168 -14.19 8.35 -19.81
N MET A 169 -14.18 9.31 -20.73
CA MET A 169 -14.78 9.16 -22.07
C MET A 169 -13.99 8.18 -22.94
N ALA A 170 -12.67 8.09 -22.74
CA ALA A 170 -11.78 7.22 -23.49
C ALA A 170 -11.71 5.76 -22.98
N ARG A 171 -12.38 5.41 -21.87
CA ARG A 171 -12.30 4.09 -21.18
C ARG A 171 -10.86 3.61 -20.91
N ASN A 172 -9.94 4.54 -20.62
CA ASN A 172 -8.51 4.22 -20.66
C ASN A 172 -7.98 3.35 -19.51
N TYR A 173 -8.77 3.02 -18.48
CA TYR A 173 -8.24 2.37 -17.26
C TYR A 173 -9.27 1.48 -16.56
N ASP A 174 -9.44 0.26 -17.04
CA ASP A 174 -10.16 -0.78 -16.30
C ASP A 174 -9.14 -1.54 -15.43
N PHE A 175 -9.19 -1.27 -14.13
CA PHE A 175 -8.64 -2.16 -13.10
C PHE A 175 -9.67 -3.24 -12.72
N ASP A 176 -10.61 -3.53 -13.63
CA ASP A 176 -11.64 -4.54 -13.46
C ASP A 176 -10.99 -5.93 -13.51
N GLY A 177 -11.24 -6.69 -12.46
CA GLY A 177 -10.77 -8.05 -12.28
C GLY A 177 -10.95 -8.53 -10.87
#